data_AF-A0AAW2DEU6-F1
#
_entry.id   AF-A0AAW2DEU6-F1
#
_cell.length_a   1.000
_cell.length_b   1.000
_cell.length_c   1.000
_cell.angle_alpha   90.00
_cell.angle_beta   90.00
_cell.angle_gamma   90.00
#
_symmetry.space_group_name_H-M   'P 1'
#
loop_
_entity.id
_entity.type
_entity.pdbx_description
1 polymer ?
#
loop_
_entity_poly.entity_id
_entity_poly.type
_entity_poly.pdbx_seq_one_letter_code
_entity_poly.pdbx_strand_id
1 'polypeptide(L)'
;MSLGESDKKKGNINNGVEIYLDLYKALQIGDWNAAKDFLNRHPHAISAKFTYKDKTALHVAAEAGHVHIVEELVKLMPEENLEIKDYRGCTALVRVACRGNYRMAKFGNK
;
A
#
# COMPACT_ATOMS: atom_id res chain seq x y z
N MET A 1 27.53 -39.84 -18.07
CA MET A 1 28.20 -38.55 -18.34
C MET A 1 27.12 -37.55 -18.73
N SER A 2 26.98 -36.48 -17.93
CA SER A 2 26.31 -35.17 -18.14
C SER A 2 25.09 -35.08 -19.09
N LEU A 3 23.88 -34.77 -18.60
CA LEU A 3 23.35 -33.46 -18.10
C LEU A 3 22.87 -32.54 -19.24
N GLY A 4 21.67 -31.97 -19.06
CA GLY A 4 21.17 -30.79 -19.77
C GLY A 4 19.67 -30.85 -20.07
N GLU A 5 18.83 -30.98 -19.03
CA GLU A 5 17.90 -29.92 -18.63
C GLU A 5 16.68 -29.75 -19.57
N SER A 6 15.70 -30.65 -19.38
CA SER A 6 14.30 -30.38 -19.67
C SER A 6 13.54 -30.40 -18.35
N ASP A 7 12.53 -29.52 -18.25
CA ASP A 7 11.49 -29.52 -17.22
C ASP A 7 11.86 -28.97 -15.85
N LYS A 8 11.98 -27.64 -15.78
CA LYS A 8 11.38 -26.91 -14.65
C LYS A 8 10.20 -26.09 -15.16
N LYS A 9 9.01 -26.72 -15.15
CA LYS A 9 7.74 -25.99 -15.02
C LYS A 9 7.89 -25.06 -13.82
N LYS A 10 8.16 -23.78 -14.06
CA LYS A 10 8.20 -22.76 -13.03
C LYS A 10 6.75 -22.55 -12.59
N GLY A 11 6.38 -23.29 -11.57
CA GLY A 11 5.07 -23.27 -10.94
C GLY A 11 4.65 -21.83 -10.67
N ASN A 12 3.55 -21.49 -11.30
CA ASN A 12 2.67 -20.35 -11.13
C ASN A 12 2.37 -20.05 -9.64
N ILE A 13 3.17 -19.22 -8.98
CA ILE A 13 2.91 -18.67 -7.63
C ILE A 13 2.77 -17.14 -7.60
N ASN A 14 2.78 -16.46 -8.76
CA ASN A 14 2.95 -15.01 -8.81
C ASN A 14 1.65 -14.18 -8.90
N ASN A 15 0.48 -14.82 -9.06
CA ASN A 15 -0.77 -14.10 -9.33
C ASN A 15 -1.27 -13.18 -8.19
N GLY A 16 -0.79 -13.35 -6.95
CA GLY A 16 -1.18 -12.50 -5.82
C GLY A 16 -0.23 -11.33 -5.54
N VAL A 17 1.04 -11.43 -5.94
CA VAL A 17 2.08 -10.41 -5.66
C VAL A 17 2.16 -9.39 -6.78
N GLU A 18 1.86 -9.79 -8.02
CA GLU A 18 1.86 -8.88 -9.18
C GLU A 18 0.68 -7.91 -9.17
N ILE A 19 -0.51 -8.31 -8.70
CA ILE A 19 -1.69 -7.44 -8.71
C ILE A 19 -1.50 -6.18 -7.86
N TYR A 20 -0.85 -6.28 -6.71
CA TYR A 20 -0.62 -5.14 -5.82
C TYR A 20 0.60 -4.30 -6.23
N LEU A 21 1.40 -4.78 -7.18
CA LEU A 21 2.55 -4.04 -7.69
C LEU A 21 2.10 -2.77 -8.43
N ASP A 22 1.02 -2.85 -9.19
CA ASP A 22 0.47 -1.69 -9.92
C ASP A 22 -0.08 -0.64 -8.95
N LEU A 23 -0.83 -1.08 -7.92
CA LEU A 23 -1.28 -0.20 -6.84
C LEU A 23 -0.09 0.44 -6.11
N TYR A 24 0.93 -0.36 -5.75
CA TYR A 24 2.14 0.15 -5.09
C TYR A 24 2.83 1.24 -5.91
N LYS A 25 3.04 1.00 -7.21
CA LYS A 25 3.67 1.97 -8.11
C LYS A 25 2.84 3.25 -8.23
N ALA A 26 1.52 3.13 -8.45
CA ALA A 26 0.61 4.27 -8.54
C ALA A 26 0.69 5.15 -7.28
N LEU A 27 0.65 4.52 -6.10
CA LEU A 27 0.77 5.22 -4.80
C LEU A 27 2.16 5.82 -4.58
N GLN A 28 3.23 5.22 -5.12
CA GLN A 28 4.59 5.77 -5.02
C GLN A 28 4.79 7.00 -5.90
N ILE A 29 4.32 6.97 -7.15
CA ILE A 29 4.50 8.08 -8.10
C ILE A 29 3.47 9.20 -7.92
N GLY A 30 2.39 8.95 -7.17
CA GLY A 30 1.33 9.94 -6.93
C GLY A 30 0.18 9.88 -7.94
N ASP A 31 0.02 8.77 -8.65
CA ASP A 31 -1.07 8.58 -9.61
C ASP A 31 -2.33 8.09 -8.90
N TRP A 32 -3.13 9.04 -8.43
CA TRP A 32 -4.40 8.75 -7.77
C TRP A 32 -5.43 8.10 -8.69
N ASN A 33 -5.44 8.44 -9.98
CA ASN A 33 -6.43 7.88 -10.90
C ASN A 33 -6.20 6.37 -11.08
N ALA A 34 -4.95 5.96 -11.30
CA ALA A 34 -4.59 4.56 -11.38
C ALA A 34 -4.83 3.82 -10.05
N ALA A 35 -4.50 4.44 -8.92
CA ALA A 35 -4.76 3.85 -7.59
C ALA A 35 -6.27 3.69 -7.34
N LYS A 36 -7.08 4.71 -7.66
CA LYS A 36 -8.53 4.70 -7.47
C LYS A 36 -9.21 3.68 -8.36
N ASP A 37 -8.81 3.57 -9.63
CA ASP A 37 -9.30 2.54 -10.55
C ASP A 37 -9.03 1.13 -10.00
N PHE A 38 -7.82 0.91 -9.48
CA PHE A 38 -7.47 -0.37 -8.85
C PHE A 38 -8.32 -0.65 -7.61
N LEU A 39 -8.51 0.34 -6.73
CA LEU A 39 -9.34 0.20 -5.52
C LEU A 39 -10.82 -0.06 -5.86
N ASN A 40 -11.34 0.52 -6.94
CA ASN A 40 -12.70 0.25 -7.41
C ASN A 40 -12.84 -1.20 -7.91
N ARG A 41 -11.83 -1.73 -8.60
CA ARG A 41 -11.81 -3.13 -9.04
C ARG A 41 -11.59 -4.11 -7.88
N HIS A 42 -10.88 -3.68 -6.85
CA HIS A 42 -10.50 -4.48 -5.69
C HIS A 42 -10.77 -3.72 -4.38
N PRO A 43 -12.02 -3.65 -3.91
CA PRO A 43 -12.37 -2.88 -2.72
C PRO A 43 -11.65 -3.37 -1.46
N HIS A 44 -11.33 -4.67 -1.36
CA HIS A 44 -10.55 -5.24 -0.26
C HIS A 44 -9.10 -4.74 -0.21
N ALA A 45 -8.55 -4.20 -1.32
CA ALA A 45 -7.18 -3.72 -1.38
C ALA A 45 -6.94 -2.47 -0.50
N ILE A 46 -8.00 -1.77 -0.12
CA ILE A 46 -7.88 -0.55 0.67
C ILE A 46 -7.35 -0.83 2.09
N SER A 47 -7.76 -1.94 2.69
CA SER A 47 -7.33 -2.39 4.02
C SER A 47 -6.28 -3.49 3.99
N ALA A 48 -6.05 -4.09 2.82
CA ALA A 48 -5.08 -5.16 2.65
C ALA A 48 -3.66 -4.71 2.98
N LYS A 49 -2.95 -5.55 3.73
CA LYS A 49 -1.50 -5.51 3.85
C LYS A 49 -0.92 -6.23 2.64
N PHE A 50 -0.45 -5.48 1.65
CA PHE A 50 -0.05 -6.05 0.36
C PHE A 50 1.45 -5.94 0.06
N THR A 51 2.23 -5.38 0.99
CA THR A 51 3.69 -5.33 0.86
C THR A 51 4.35 -6.29 1.83
N TYR A 52 5.60 -6.66 1.55
CA TYR A 52 6.46 -7.46 2.44
C TYR A 52 6.75 -6.80 3.82
N LYS A 53 6.30 -5.57 4.02
CA LYS A 53 6.44 -4.78 5.25
C LYS A 53 5.11 -4.58 5.97
N ASP A 54 4.10 -5.39 5.66
CA ASP A 54 2.75 -5.27 6.21
C ASP A 54 2.12 -3.87 6.01
N LYS A 55 2.55 -3.16 4.96
CA LYS A 55 2.02 -1.83 4.62
C LYS A 55 0.70 -1.96 3.86
N THR A 56 -0.23 -1.10 4.24
CA THR A 56 -1.47 -0.81 3.51
C THR A 56 -1.27 0.29 2.48
N ALA A 57 -2.29 0.58 1.65
CA ALA A 57 -2.26 1.69 0.70
C ALA A 57 -1.94 3.03 1.39
N LEU A 58 -2.51 3.25 2.58
CA LEU A 58 -2.30 4.46 3.37
C LEU A 58 -0.83 4.62 3.80
N HIS A 59 -0.17 3.54 4.21
CA HIS A 59 1.25 3.57 4.57
C HIS A 59 2.14 3.93 3.38
N VAL A 60 1.84 3.39 2.19
CA VAL A 60 2.62 3.66 0.98
C VAL A 60 2.44 5.11 0.54
N ALA A 61 1.21 5.63 0.52
CA ALA A 61 0.93 7.03 0.19
C ALA A 61 1.56 8.00 1.21
N ALA A 62 1.44 7.68 2.51
CA ALA A 62 2.05 8.42 3.61
C ALA A 62 3.58 8.46 3.49
N GLU A 63 4.19 7.30 3.24
CA GLU A 63 5.63 7.20 3.03
C GLU A 63 6.05 7.89 1.73
N ALA A 64 5.25 7.92 0.68
CA ALA A 64 5.58 8.65 -0.55
C ALA A 64 5.47 10.17 -0.37
N GLY A 65 4.66 10.64 0.59
CA GLY A 65 4.45 12.06 0.88
C GLY A 65 3.33 12.71 0.07
N HIS A 66 2.49 11.90 -0.59
CA HIS A 66 1.38 12.39 -1.41
C HIS A 66 0.16 12.71 -0.54
N VAL A 67 0.17 13.88 0.09
CA VAL A 67 -0.86 14.34 1.04
C VAL A 67 -2.28 14.20 0.48
N HIS A 68 -2.52 14.63 -0.76
CA HIS A 68 -3.83 14.53 -1.41
C HIS A 68 -4.33 13.07 -1.50
N ILE A 69 -3.44 12.11 -1.79
CA ILE A 69 -3.81 10.69 -1.86
C ILE A 69 -4.12 10.15 -0.48
N VAL A 70 -3.35 10.57 0.54
CA VAL A 70 -3.62 10.18 1.92
C VAL A 70 -4.99 10.69 2.36
N GLU A 71 -5.34 11.95 2.06
CA GLU A 71 -6.66 12.50 2.39
C GLU A 71 -7.80 11.73 1.72
N GLU A 72 -7.66 11.39 0.45
CA GLU A 72 -8.67 10.59 -0.26
C GLU A 72 -8.77 9.15 0.29
N LEU A 73 -7.64 8.52 0.59
CA LEU A 73 -7.61 7.19 1.20
C LEU A 73 -8.25 7.17 2.60
N VAL A 74 -8.03 8.20 3.42
CA VAL A 74 -8.66 8.32 4.74
C VAL A 74 -10.19 8.43 4.64
N LYS A 75 -10.71 9.13 3.63
CA LYS A 75 -12.18 9.22 3.41
C LYS A 75 -12.79 7.89 2.98
N LEU A 76 -12.02 7.03 2.32
CA LEU A 76 -12.50 5.74 1.80
C LEU A 76 -12.26 4.59 2.77
N MET A 77 -11.31 4.72 3.70
CA MET A 77 -11.04 3.71 4.72
C MET A 77 -12.00 3.84 5.90
N PRO A 78 -12.53 2.73 6.44
CA PRO A 78 -13.17 2.77 7.75
C PRO A 78 -12.14 3.09 8.82
N GLU A 79 -12.59 3.75 9.90
CA GLU A 79 -11.71 4.26 10.97
C GLU A 79 -10.83 3.16 11.59
N GLU A 80 -11.38 1.96 11.75
CA GLU A 80 -10.65 0.78 12.26
C GLU A 80 -9.40 0.45 11.45
N ASN A 81 -9.41 0.73 10.14
CA ASN A 81 -8.29 0.44 9.25
C ASN A 81 -7.19 1.51 9.29
N LEU A 82 -7.47 2.69 9.85
CA LEU A 82 -6.47 3.75 10.04
C LEU A 82 -5.45 3.36 11.12
N GLU A 83 -5.84 2.50 12.06
CA GLU A 83 -5.01 2.00 13.14
C GLU A 83 -4.19 0.75 12.78
N ILE A 84 -4.32 0.25 11.53
CA ILE A 84 -3.50 -0.87 11.06
C ILE A 84 -2.03 -0.49 11.18
N LYS A 85 -1.26 -1.40 11.80
CA LYS A 85 0.18 -1.25 11.98
C LYS A 85 0.96 -2.04 10.93
N ASP A 86 2.04 -1.43 10.45
CA ASP A 86 3.04 -2.09 9.62
C ASP A 86 3.95 -3.03 10.44
N TYR A 87 4.94 -3.64 9.77
CA TYR A 87 5.89 -4.59 10.39
C TYR A 87 6.73 -4.00 11.54
N ARG A 88 6.78 -2.67 11.68
CA ARG A 88 7.48 -1.97 12.78
C ARG A 88 6.54 -1.54 13.89
N GLY A 89 5.27 -1.93 13.82
CA GLY A 89 4.26 -1.48 14.76
C GLY A 89 3.82 -0.03 14.54
N CYS A 90 4.20 0.60 13.42
CA CYS A 90 3.86 1.99 13.13
C CYS A 90 2.55 2.05 12.33
N THR A 91 1.68 3.02 12.64
CA THR A 91 0.57 3.38 11.77
C THR A 91 1.05 4.27 10.62
N ALA A 92 0.22 4.40 9.58
CA ALA A 92 0.52 5.27 8.45
C ALA A 92 0.73 6.73 8.90
N LEU A 93 -0.05 7.23 9.86
CA LEU A 93 0.08 8.59 10.39
C LEU A 93 1.41 8.82 11.11
N VAL A 94 1.88 7.84 11.90
CA VAL A 94 3.20 7.90 12.56
C VAL A 94 4.32 8.04 11.52
N ARG A 95 4.20 7.32 10.38
CA ARG A 95 5.17 7.41 9.27
C ARG A 95 5.19 8.80 8.62
N VAL A 96 4.04 9.48 8.49
CA VAL A 96 3.99 10.85 7.94
C VAL A 96 4.72 11.83 8.87
N ALA A 97 4.48 11.72 10.18
CA ALA A 97 5.10 12.58 11.19
C ALA A 97 6.63 12.45 11.19
N CYS A 98 7.16 11.22 11.09
CA CYS A 98 8.59 10.98 11.02
C CYS A 98 9.26 11.52 9.74
N ARG A 99 8.50 11.74 8.66
CA ARG A 99 9.05 12.16 7.35
C ARG A 99 9.03 13.68 7.13
N GLY A 100 8.63 14.46 8.14
CA GLY A 100 8.74 15.93 8.13
C GLY A 100 7.62 16.67 7.39
N ASN A 101 6.58 15.98 6.91
CA ASN A 101 5.44 16.61 6.23
C ASN A 101 4.33 16.96 7.24
N TYR A 102 4.54 18.06 7.96
CA TYR A 102 3.78 18.57 9.12
C TYR A 102 2.31 18.94 8.91
N ARG A 103 1.68 18.62 7.77
CA ARG A 103 0.28 19.05 7.51
C ARG A 103 -0.78 18.00 7.82
N MET A 104 -0.41 16.74 8.03
CA MET A 104 -1.39 15.64 8.22
C MET A 104 -1.55 15.13 9.66
N ALA A 105 -0.69 15.53 10.59
CA ALA A 105 -0.77 15.11 12.00
C ALA A 105 -2.01 15.66 12.75
N LYS A 106 -2.90 16.39 12.07
CA LYS A 106 -4.04 17.08 12.70
C LYS A 106 -5.38 16.31 12.63
N PHE A 107 -5.40 15.08 12.13
CA PHE A 107 -6.66 14.30 12.03
C PHE A 107 -6.97 13.39 13.23
N GLY A 108 -6.18 13.44 14.31
CA GLY A 108 -6.47 12.68 15.54
C GLY A 108 -6.66 13.61 16.72
N ASN A 109 -7.88 14.11 16.92
CA ASN A 109 -8.49 14.45 18.21
C ASN A 109 -9.82 15.20 17.94
N LYS A 110 -10.92 14.47 18.01
CA LYS A 110 -12.19 14.99 18.51
C LYS A 110 -12.68 14.06 19.60
#